data_AF-A0A6H9S3U2-F1
#
_entry.id   AF-A0A6H9S3U2-F1
#
_cell.length_a   1.000
_cell.length_b   1.000
_cell.length_c   1.000
_cell.angle_alpha   90.00
_cell.angle_beta   90.00
_cell.angle_gamma   90.00
#
_symmetry.space_group_name_H-M   'P 1'
#
loop_
_entity.id
_entity.type
_entity.pdbx_description
1 polymer ?
#
loop_
_entity_poly.entity_id
_entity_poly.type
_entity_poly.pdbx_seq_one_letter_code
_entity_poly.pdbx_strand_id
1 'polypeptide(L)'
;SLQQSIALPLTTVDEAQLLRASVPSEVLILVNVGVDPLKHHRDLNILMTTERTDSLSYAGVRENLVLTLDQVTLNSWNEVLVNRFDGEHALLDCLRDYLNDLPVTQHQPRLQVRCFCHNRAQFIARRVEEVIDTAQTLLLSRLNHRYLLQVQQHYHVLELVPGQVNHVALGSLSALMDYLGEELTAYSPLHLDPMALEDHDLALILPMGQPECIQVFYRVDED
;
A
#
# COMPACT_ATOMS: atom_id res chain seq x y z
N SER A 1 -8.60 -9.23 20.31
CA SER A 1 -8.71 -7.97 21.08
C SER A 1 -7.46 -7.14 20.83
N LEU A 2 -7.54 -5.80 20.79
CA LEU A 2 -6.37 -4.91 20.58
C LEU A 2 -5.33 -5.05 21.71
N GLN A 3 -5.76 -5.53 22.90
CA GLN A 3 -4.90 -5.85 24.05
C GLN A 3 -3.90 -7.01 23.81
N GLN A 4 -3.87 -7.62 22.63
CA GLN A 4 -3.03 -8.77 22.30
C GLN A 4 -1.98 -8.47 21.22
N SER A 5 -1.88 -7.24 20.71
CA SER A 5 -0.92 -6.92 19.63
C SER A 5 0.49 -6.64 20.15
N ILE A 6 0.61 -5.91 21.25
CA ILE A 6 1.89 -5.60 21.93
C ILE A 6 1.82 -6.19 23.34
N ALA A 7 2.77 -7.07 23.68
CA ALA A 7 2.81 -7.72 24.99
C ALA A 7 3.28 -6.75 26.07
N LEU A 8 2.46 -6.56 27.12
CA LEU A 8 2.78 -5.72 28.28
C LEU A 8 3.04 -6.59 29.52
N PRO A 9 3.93 -6.15 30.45
CA PRO A 9 4.76 -4.95 30.37
C PRO A 9 5.92 -5.11 29.39
N LEU A 10 6.36 -3.99 28.80
CA LEU A 10 7.57 -3.98 27.98
C LEU A 10 8.80 -4.31 28.83
N THR A 11 9.78 -4.98 28.24
CA THR A 11 11.07 -5.23 28.89
C THR A 11 11.87 -3.94 29.03
N THR A 12 12.75 -3.84 30.03
CA THR A 12 13.61 -2.67 30.19
C THR A 12 14.59 -2.56 29.02
N VAL A 13 14.70 -1.38 28.43
CA VAL A 13 15.66 -1.11 27.35
C VAL A 13 17.07 -1.04 27.93
N ASP A 14 18.02 -1.72 27.30
CA ASP A 14 19.43 -1.67 27.67
C ASP A 14 20.06 -0.32 27.31
N GLU A 15 21.02 0.16 28.11
CA GLU A 15 21.71 1.44 27.89
C GLU A 15 22.40 1.48 26.53
N ALA A 16 22.96 0.34 26.09
CA ALA A 16 23.59 0.21 24.77
C ALA A 16 22.62 0.49 23.60
N GLN A 17 21.33 0.26 23.79
CA GLN A 17 20.28 0.50 22.79
C GLN A 17 19.84 1.97 22.77
N LEU A 18 19.85 2.64 23.92
CA LEU A 18 19.59 4.09 24.03
C LEU A 18 20.70 4.94 23.40
N LEU A 19 21.92 4.40 23.28
CA LEU A 19 23.04 5.07 22.60
C LEU A 19 22.94 5.02 21.06
N ARG A 20 22.01 4.26 20.49
CA ARG A 20 21.80 4.14 19.04
C ARG A 20 20.54 4.90 18.63
N ALA A 21 20.47 5.37 17.39
CA ALA A 21 19.26 5.98 16.85
C ALA A 21 18.04 5.05 17.01
N SER A 22 16.91 5.64 17.40
CA SER A 22 15.67 4.88 17.55
C SER A 22 15.20 4.33 16.20
N VAL A 23 14.79 3.06 16.18
CA VAL A 23 14.27 2.39 14.99
C VAL A 23 12.95 1.68 15.31
N PRO A 24 11.99 1.60 14.37
CA PRO A 24 10.78 0.83 14.55
C PRO A 24 11.09 -0.65 14.86
N SER A 25 10.42 -1.22 15.86
CA SER A 25 10.54 -2.64 16.23
C SER A 25 9.24 -3.41 15.99
N GLU A 26 8.09 -2.81 16.35
CA GLU A 26 6.76 -3.34 16.05
C GLU A 26 5.90 -2.23 15.47
N VAL A 27 5.17 -2.52 14.39
CA VAL A 27 4.24 -1.60 13.75
C VAL A 27 2.87 -2.26 13.64
N LEU A 28 1.86 -1.59 14.17
CA LEU A 28 0.46 -1.98 14.06
C LEU A 28 -0.28 -0.94 13.24
N ILE A 29 -0.86 -1.35 12.12
CA ILE A 29 -1.73 -0.50 11.31
C ILE A 29 -3.18 -0.89 11.57
N LEU A 30 -3.94 0.07 12.07
CA LEU A 30 -5.37 -0.06 12.34
C LEU A 30 -6.16 0.64 11.23
N VAL A 31 -6.94 -0.13 10.49
CA VAL A 31 -7.74 0.38 9.38
C VAL A 31 -9.17 0.66 9.84
N ASN A 32 -9.69 1.83 9.48
CA ASN A 32 -11.06 2.30 9.73
C ASN A 32 -11.51 2.22 11.19
N VAL A 33 -10.67 2.64 12.13
CA VAL A 33 -11.05 2.66 13.55
C VAL A 33 -12.26 3.57 13.76
N GLY A 34 -13.38 2.99 14.19
CA GLY A 34 -14.63 3.72 14.42
C GLY A 34 -15.38 4.12 13.15
N VAL A 35 -14.97 3.63 11.98
CA VAL A 35 -15.58 3.95 10.68
C VAL A 35 -16.10 2.68 10.02
N ASP A 36 -17.34 2.70 9.55
CA ASP A 36 -17.91 1.64 8.73
C ASP A 36 -17.89 2.08 7.26
N PRO A 37 -16.99 1.52 6.41
CA PRO A 37 -16.86 1.96 5.03
C PRO A 37 -18.10 1.67 4.18
N LEU A 38 -19.00 0.79 4.65
CA LEU A 38 -20.23 0.40 3.96
C LEU A 38 -21.49 0.91 4.66
N LYS A 39 -21.38 1.92 5.53
CA LYS A 39 -22.52 2.48 6.25
C LYS A 39 -23.66 2.90 5.32
N HIS A 40 -23.35 3.63 4.24
CA HIS A 40 -24.35 4.11 3.29
C HIS A 40 -25.09 2.95 2.58
N HIS A 41 -24.34 1.92 2.15
CA HIS A 41 -24.90 0.72 1.53
C HIS A 41 -25.84 -0.03 2.47
N ARG A 42 -25.44 -0.16 3.74
CA ARG A 42 -26.28 -0.79 4.76
C ARG A 42 -27.55 0.02 5.03
N ASP A 43 -27.42 1.33 5.20
CA ASP A 43 -28.55 2.20 5.55
C ASP A 43 -29.59 2.26 4.40
N LEU A 44 -29.15 2.09 3.14
CA LEU A 44 -30.00 2.07 1.94
C LEU A 44 -30.36 0.66 1.42
N ASN A 45 -29.95 -0.42 2.10
CA ASN A 45 -30.10 -1.81 1.63
C ASN A 45 -29.61 -2.03 0.18
N ILE A 46 -28.49 -1.42 -0.19
CA ILE A 46 -27.89 -1.60 -1.52
C ILE A 46 -27.34 -3.02 -1.61
N LEU A 47 -27.81 -3.76 -2.63
CA LEU A 47 -27.30 -5.09 -2.94
C LEU A 47 -26.16 -4.99 -3.95
N MET A 48 -25.06 -5.67 -3.66
CA MET A 48 -23.95 -5.79 -4.59
C MET A 48 -24.33 -6.76 -5.71
N THR A 49 -24.28 -6.30 -6.96
CA THR A 49 -24.61 -7.12 -8.15
C THR A 49 -23.37 -7.54 -8.93
N THR A 50 -22.18 -7.05 -8.56
CA THR A 50 -20.91 -7.29 -9.25
C THR A 50 -20.03 -8.25 -8.47
N GLU A 51 -19.21 -9.03 -9.18
CA GLU A 51 -18.24 -9.96 -8.56
C GLU A 51 -16.96 -9.27 -8.06
N ARG A 52 -16.79 -7.96 -8.31
CA ARG A 52 -15.60 -7.22 -7.86
C ARG A 52 -15.56 -7.10 -6.33
N THR A 53 -14.60 -7.78 -5.72
CA THR A 53 -14.47 -7.89 -4.26
C THR A 53 -13.21 -7.28 -3.67
N ASP A 54 -12.34 -6.70 -4.49
CA ASP A 54 -11.15 -5.98 -4.03
C ASP A 54 -11.53 -4.82 -3.10
N SER A 55 -10.71 -4.59 -2.06
CA SER A 55 -11.03 -3.59 -1.02
C SER A 55 -10.65 -2.17 -1.43
N LEU A 56 -9.81 -1.98 -2.46
CA LEU A 56 -9.41 -0.66 -2.96
C LEU A 56 -10.29 -0.20 -4.13
N SER A 57 -10.93 -1.13 -4.81
CA SER A 57 -11.92 -0.90 -5.88
C SER A 57 -13.13 -1.82 -5.70
N TYR A 58 -13.88 -1.66 -4.61
CA TYR A 58 -15.02 -2.52 -4.29
C TYR A 58 -16.22 -2.23 -5.18
N ALA A 59 -16.92 -3.29 -5.60
CA ALA A 59 -18.17 -3.20 -6.35
C ALA A 59 -18.08 -2.59 -7.77
N GLY A 60 -19.23 -2.50 -8.44
CA GLY A 60 -19.37 -1.83 -9.73
C GLY A 60 -19.08 -0.33 -9.70
N VAL A 61 -19.23 0.33 -8.55
CA VAL A 61 -18.90 1.75 -8.36
C VAL A 61 -17.43 2.01 -8.03
N ARG A 62 -16.62 0.94 -7.86
CA ARG A 62 -15.20 0.99 -7.49
C ARG A 62 -14.93 1.87 -6.28
N GLU A 63 -15.57 1.58 -5.15
CA GLU A 63 -15.34 2.31 -3.91
C GLU A 63 -14.07 1.85 -3.19
N ASN A 64 -13.39 2.77 -2.54
CA ASN A 64 -12.28 2.45 -1.65
C ASN A 64 -12.83 2.16 -0.26
N LEU A 65 -12.58 0.96 0.26
CA LEU A 65 -12.99 0.57 1.61
C LEU A 65 -11.93 0.88 2.67
N VAL A 66 -10.74 1.37 2.30
CA VAL A 66 -9.66 1.78 3.19
C VAL A 66 -9.71 3.30 3.35
N LEU A 67 -10.40 3.80 4.38
CA LEU A 67 -10.73 5.21 4.54
C LEU A 67 -9.81 5.94 5.52
N THR A 68 -9.44 5.28 6.63
CA THR A 68 -8.51 5.83 7.61
C THR A 68 -7.52 4.77 8.06
N LEU A 69 -6.30 5.19 8.37
CA LEU A 69 -5.27 4.32 8.93
C LEU A 69 -4.66 4.99 10.15
N ASP A 70 -4.61 4.28 11.28
CA ASP A 70 -3.85 4.68 12.45
C ASP A 70 -2.62 3.75 12.56
N GLN A 71 -1.43 4.29 12.31
CA GLN A 71 -0.16 3.58 12.45
C GLN A 71 0.36 3.79 13.88
N VAL A 72 0.49 2.68 14.62
CA VAL A 72 1.06 2.65 15.96
C VAL A 72 2.42 1.96 15.88
N THR A 73 3.49 2.71 16.14
CA THR A 73 4.87 2.21 16.11
C THR A 73 5.40 2.13 17.53
N LEU A 74 5.84 0.95 17.94
CA LEU A 74 6.75 0.77 19.07
C LEU A 74 8.17 0.76 18.52
N ASN A 75 9.05 1.57 19.10
CA ASN A 75 10.44 1.66 18.65
C ASN A 75 11.42 0.99 19.62
N SER A 76 12.69 0.97 19.25
CA SER A 76 13.78 0.37 20.03
C SER A 76 14.02 1.04 21.38
N TRP A 77 13.45 2.21 21.65
CA TRP A 77 13.56 2.91 22.94
C TRP A 77 12.31 2.71 23.82
N ASN A 78 11.40 1.80 23.45
CA ASN A 78 10.08 1.62 24.06
C ASN A 78 9.17 2.85 23.97
N GLU A 79 9.43 3.76 23.03
CA GLU A 79 8.50 4.87 22.76
C GLU A 79 7.39 4.37 21.84
N VAL A 80 6.17 4.87 22.08
CA VAL A 80 5.01 4.61 21.26
C VAL A 80 4.66 5.86 20.47
N LEU A 81 4.70 5.74 19.14
CA LEU A 81 4.34 6.79 18.20
C LEU A 81 3.00 6.42 17.56
N VAL A 82 2.14 7.41 17.36
CA VAL A 82 0.84 7.22 16.68
C VAL A 82 0.67 8.28 15.61
N ASN A 83 0.54 7.82 14.37
CA ASN A 83 0.27 8.66 13.21
C ASN A 83 -1.10 8.28 12.63
N ARG A 84 -1.92 9.27 12.33
CA ARG A 84 -3.23 9.08 11.70
C ARG A 84 -3.19 9.59 10.27
N PHE A 85 -3.70 8.78 9.36
CA PHE A 85 -3.85 9.07 7.95
C PHE A 85 -5.33 9.02 7.60
N ASP A 86 -5.81 10.09 6.97
CA ASP A 86 -7.15 10.21 6.40
C ASP A 86 -7.10 11.02 5.09
N GLY A 87 -8.22 11.08 4.40
CA GLY A 87 -8.32 11.74 3.09
C GLY A 87 -8.14 10.79 1.92
N GLU A 88 -8.10 11.37 0.72
CA GLU A 88 -8.16 10.62 -0.54
C GLU A 88 -6.98 9.65 -0.73
N HIS A 89 -5.81 9.99 -0.21
CA HIS A 89 -4.56 9.25 -0.41
C HIS A 89 -4.06 8.56 0.87
N ALA A 90 -4.91 8.44 1.91
CA ALA A 90 -4.53 7.97 3.24
C ALA A 90 -3.69 6.69 3.25
N LEU A 91 -4.07 5.68 2.45
CA LEU A 91 -3.32 4.42 2.33
C LEU A 91 -1.90 4.65 1.77
N LEU A 92 -1.79 5.45 0.71
CA LEU A 92 -0.52 5.69 0.02
C LEU A 92 0.41 6.59 0.83
N ASP A 93 -0.14 7.58 1.53
CA ASP A 93 0.61 8.40 2.49
C ASP A 93 1.13 7.55 3.67
N CYS A 94 0.28 6.68 4.21
CA CYS A 94 0.69 5.74 5.27
C CYS A 94 1.79 4.80 4.80
N LEU A 95 1.66 4.23 3.59
CA LEU A 95 2.70 3.40 2.97
C LEU A 95 4.01 4.16 2.80
N ARG A 96 3.96 5.38 2.24
CA ARG A 96 5.14 6.21 2.02
C ARG A 96 5.89 6.46 3.32
N ASP A 97 5.16 6.89 4.36
CA ASP A 97 5.78 7.24 5.65
C ASP A 97 6.31 5.98 6.35
N TYR A 98 5.54 4.88 6.39
CA TYR A 98 6.01 3.59 6.92
C TYR A 98 7.30 3.12 6.22
N LEU A 99 7.35 3.17 4.89
CA LEU A 99 8.48 2.70 4.10
C LEU A 99 9.72 3.59 4.27
N ASN A 100 9.55 4.90 4.45
CA ASN A 100 10.64 5.83 4.72
C ASN A 100 11.20 5.68 6.15
N ASP A 101 10.37 5.25 7.10
CA ASP A 101 10.78 4.97 8.48
C ASP A 101 11.48 3.61 8.64
N LEU A 102 11.49 2.75 7.61
CA LEU A 102 12.11 1.43 7.69
C LEU A 102 13.63 1.54 7.90
N PRO A 103 14.19 0.77 8.85
CA PRO A 103 15.62 0.75 9.04
C PRO A 103 16.32 0.13 7.84
N VAL A 104 17.49 0.67 7.47
CA VAL A 104 18.35 0.13 6.38
C VAL A 104 19.00 -1.22 6.75
N THR A 105 18.59 -1.84 7.86
CA THR A 105 19.13 -3.08 8.40
C THR A 105 18.38 -4.31 7.88
N GLN A 106 18.95 -5.50 8.09
CA GLN A 106 18.25 -6.76 7.76
C GLN A 106 17.03 -7.02 8.66
N HIS A 107 16.96 -6.38 9.83
CA HIS A 107 15.86 -6.58 10.76
C HIS A 107 14.80 -5.51 10.51
N GLN A 108 13.72 -5.92 9.86
CA GLN A 108 12.55 -5.10 9.62
C GLN A 108 11.59 -5.22 10.81
N PRO A 109 10.82 -4.16 11.12
CA PRO A 109 9.84 -4.21 12.19
C PRO A 109 8.79 -5.29 11.92
N ARG A 110 8.25 -5.86 13.00
CA ARG A 110 7.11 -6.76 12.88
C ARG A 110 5.86 -5.95 12.56
N LEU A 111 5.35 -6.10 11.34
CA LEU A 111 4.11 -5.47 10.91
C LEU A 111 2.89 -6.32 11.26
N GLN A 112 1.81 -5.68 11.69
CA GLN A 112 0.48 -6.27 11.79
C GLN A 112 -0.57 -5.30 11.25
N VAL A 113 -1.48 -5.78 10.40
CA VAL A 113 -2.62 -4.98 9.93
C VAL A 113 -3.93 -5.51 10.52
N ARG A 114 -4.79 -4.63 11.03
CA ARG A 114 -6.10 -5.01 11.60
C ARG A 114 -7.20 -4.03 11.17
N CYS A 115 -8.38 -4.54 10.85
CA CYS A 115 -9.63 -3.77 10.65
C CYS A 115 -10.63 -4.33 11.66
N PHE A 116 -11.38 -3.46 12.35
CA PHE A 116 -12.44 -3.86 13.29
C PHE A 116 -13.85 -3.47 12.80
N CYS A 117 -13.93 -3.34 11.50
CA CYS A 117 -15.07 -2.99 10.67
C CYS A 117 -16.13 -4.10 10.76
N HIS A 118 -17.42 -3.76 10.84
CA HIS A 118 -18.48 -4.78 11.01
C HIS A 118 -18.53 -5.77 9.85
N ASN A 119 -18.38 -5.26 8.63
CA ASN A 119 -18.37 -6.04 7.41
C ASN A 119 -16.98 -5.98 6.76
N ARG A 120 -16.56 -7.09 6.14
CA ARG A 120 -15.33 -7.20 5.33
C ARG A 120 -14.01 -6.84 6.04
N ALA A 121 -13.99 -6.69 7.36
CA ALA A 121 -12.78 -6.35 8.13
C ALA A 121 -11.56 -7.20 7.75
N GLN A 122 -11.74 -8.52 7.66
CA GLN A 122 -10.64 -9.42 7.31
C GLN A 122 -10.13 -9.22 5.88
N PHE A 123 -11.02 -8.96 4.92
CA PHE A 123 -10.63 -8.70 3.52
C PHE A 123 -9.89 -7.38 3.37
N ILE A 124 -10.36 -6.33 4.07
CA ILE A 124 -9.70 -5.03 4.09
C ILE A 124 -8.31 -5.14 4.70
N ALA A 125 -8.19 -5.74 5.89
CA ALA A 125 -6.91 -5.89 6.57
C ALA A 125 -5.91 -6.70 5.73
N ARG A 126 -6.36 -7.83 5.16
CA ARG A 126 -5.53 -8.67 4.29
C ARG A 126 -5.06 -7.93 3.05
N ARG A 127 -5.94 -7.18 2.39
CA ARG A 127 -5.58 -6.45 1.17
C ARG A 127 -4.54 -5.37 1.45
N VAL A 128 -4.68 -4.64 2.56
CA VAL A 128 -3.68 -3.64 2.99
C VAL A 128 -2.35 -4.32 3.35
N GLU A 129 -2.37 -5.47 4.04
CA GLU A 129 -1.18 -6.26 4.34
C GLU A 129 -0.45 -6.71 3.07
N GLU A 130 -1.15 -7.26 2.09
CA GLU A 130 -0.60 -7.66 0.78
C GLU A 130 0.08 -6.49 0.03
N VAL A 131 -0.54 -5.30 0.08
CA VAL A 131 0.02 -4.09 -0.52
C VAL A 131 1.31 -3.66 0.17
N ILE A 132 1.33 -3.63 1.51
CA ILE A 132 2.52 -3.23 2.27
C ILE A 132 3.64 -4.23 2.11
N ASP A 133 3.36 -5.53 2.20
CA ASP A 133 4.35 -6.60 2.04
C ASP A 133 5.00 -6.54 0.65
N THR A 134 4.20 -6.28 -0.39
CA THR A 134 4.70 -6.10 -1.76
C THR A 134 5.60 -4.87 -1.84
N ALA A 135 5.13 -3.70 -1.37
CA ALA A 135 5.91 -2.46 -1.42
C ALA A 135 7.23 -2.58 -0.64
N GLN A 136 7.20 -3.19 0.55
CA GLN A 136 8.39 -3.44 1.36
C GLN A 136 9.37 -4.39 0.65
N THR A 137 8.88 -5.48 0.08
CA THR A 137 9.71 -6.43 -0.68
C THR A 137 10.40 -5.74 -1.86
N LEU A 138 9.65 -4.94 -2.62
CA LEU A 138 10.15 -4.19 -3.76
C LEU A 138 11.18 -3.13 -3.35
N LEU A 139 10.97 -2.41 -2.24
CA LEU A 139 11.93 -1.45 -1.69
C LEU A 139 13.24 -2.13 -1.27
N LEU A 140 13.14 -3.26 -0.56
CA LEU A 140 14.29 -4.01 -0.05
C LEU A 140 15.13 -4.66 -1.15
N SER A 141 14.57 -4.88 -2.35
CA SER A 141 15.33 -5.35 -3.52
C SER A 141 16.37 -4.34 -4.03
N ARG A 142 16.23 -3.04 -3.68
CA ARG A 142 17.12 -1.94 -4.09
C ARG A 142 17.29 -1.78 -5.60
N LEU A 143 16.28 -2.17 -6.38
CA LEU A 143 16.23 -1.95 -7.82
C LEU A 143 15.49 -0.66 -8.21
N ASN A 144 15.16 0.20 -7.22
CA ASN A 144 14.38 1.41 -7.40
C ASN A 144 13.06 1.15 -8.15
N HIS A 145 12.31 0.14 -7.69
CA HIS A 145 11.04 -0.23 -8.31
C HIS A 145 10.05 0.92 -8.27
N ARG A 146 9.20 1.00 -9.29
CA ARG A 146 7.94 1.75 -9.23
C ARG A 146 6.83 0.75 -9.00
N TYR A 147 6.03 0.93 -7.97
CA TYR A 147 4.87 0.07 -7.69
C TYR A 147 3.59 0.79 -8.09
N LEU A 148 2.93 0.30 -9.12
CA LEU A 148 1.69 0.85 -9.67
C LEU A 148 0.47 0.14 -9.06
N LEU A 149 -0.36 0.90 -8.38
CA LEU A 149 -1.62 0.48 -7.79
C LEU A 149 -2.80 1.21 -8.42
N GLN A 150 -3.99 0.64 -8.24
CA GLN A 150 -5.25 1.30 -8.56
C GLN A 150 -6.13 1.34 -7.31
N VAL A 151 -6.61 2.55 -6.98
CA VAL A 151 -7.57 2.78 -5.90
C VAL A 151 -8.75 3.52 -6.54
N GLN A 152 -9.94 2.93 -6.44
CA GLN A 152 -11.12 3.38 -7.17
C GLN A 152 -10.87 3.45 -8.69
N GLN A 153 -11.06 4.62 -9.29
CA GLN A 153 -10.77 4.90 -10.70
C GLN A 153 -9.37 5.51 -10.91
N HIS A 154 -8.62 5.80 -9.84
CA HIS A 154 -7.35 6.50 -9.90
C HIS A 154 -6.15 5.54 -9.83
N TYR A 155 -5.07 5.93 -10.48
CA TYR A 155 -3.81 5.21 -10.45
C TYR A 155 -2.85 5.88 -9.48
N HIS A 156 -1.99 5.08 -8.85
CA HIS A 156 -1.01 5.58 -7.91
C HIS A 156 0.31 4.87 -8.13
N VAL A 157 1.41 5.61 -8.12
CA VAL A 157 2.76 5.03 -8.19
C VAL A 157 3.50 5.34 -6.91
N LEU A 158 4.05 4.29 -6.28
CA LEU A 158 5.07 4.43 -5.26
C LEU A 158 6.44 4.26 -5.91
N GLU A 159 7.27 5.31 -5.84
CA GLU A 159 8.65 5.29 -6.31
C GLU A 159 9.52 4.81 -5.15
N LEU A 160 9.98 3.57 -5.22
CA LEU A 160 10.58 2.85 -4.09
C LEU A 160 12.10 3.03 -4.05
N VAL A 161 12.54 4.27 -3.85
CA VAL A 161 13.95 4.61 -3.60
C VAL A 161 14.20 4.54 -2.08
N PRO A 162 15.19 3.75 -1.60
CA PRO A 162 15.48 3.63 -0.18
C PRO A 162 15.71 4.98 0.52
N GLY A 163 14.89 5.28 1.53
CA GLY A 163 14.93 6.53 2.30
C GLY A 163 14.35 7.76 1.58
N GLN A 164 13.81 7.58 0.35
CA GLN A 164 13.16 8.62 -0.44
C GLN A 164 11.96 8.03 -1.20
N VAL A 165 11.15 7.23 -0.52
CA VAL A 165 9.91 6.71 -1.09
C VAL A 165 8.98 7.88 -1.35
N ASN A 166 8.51 7.98 -2.58
CA ASN A 166 7.61 9.04 -3.05
C ASN A 166 6.29 8.44 -3.53
N HIS A 167 5.22 9.22 -3.43
CA HIS A 167 3.88 8.87 -3.91
C HIS A 167 3.47 9.84 -5.01
N VAL A 168 3.05 9.29 -6.15
CA VAL A 168 2.51 10.03 -7.28
C VAL A 168 1.06 9.59 -7.51
N ALA A 169 0.12 10.54 -7.43
CA ALA A 169 -1.29 10.32 -7.72
C ALA A 169 -1.60 10.69 -9.18
N LEU A 170 -2.24 9.77 -9.90
CA LEU A 170 -2.49 9.85 -11.33
C LEU A 170 -3.99 9.68 -11.58
N GLY A 171 -4.66 10.80 -11.87
CA GLY A 171 -6.12 10.85 -11.92
C GLY A 171 -6.78 10.16 -13.13
N SER A 172 -5.99 9.70 -14.11
CA SER A 172 -6.55 9.09 -15.33
C SER A 172 -5.53 8.18 -16.03
N LEU A 173 -6.02 7.39 -16.99
CA LEU A 173 -5.16 6.60 -17.87
C LEU A 173 -4.22 7.48 -18.69
N SER A 174 -4.67 8.66 -19.14
CA SER A 174 -3.80 9.61 -19.85
C SER A 174 -2.64 10.07 -18.97
N ALA A 175 -2.93 10.46 -17.72
CA ALA A 175 -1.90 10.86 -16.77
C ALA A 175 -0.93 9.71 -16.46
N LEU A 176 -1.42 8.47 -16.41
CA LEU A 176 -0.57 7.29 -16.29
C LEU A 176 0.33 7.11 -17.51
N MET A 177 -0.19 7.27 -18.72
CA MET A 177 0.61 7.18 -19.94
C MET A 177 1.68 8.28 -20.00
N ASP A 178 1.33 9.51 -19.63
CA ASP A 178 2.27 10.61 -19.55
C ASP A 178 3.40 10.30 -18.56
N TYR A 179 3.05 9.84 -17.34
CA TYR A 179 4.02 9.42 -16.31
C TYR A 179 4.92 8.27 -16.78
N LEU A 180 4.36 7.24 -17.43
CA LEU A 180 5.14 6.11 -17.94
C LEU A 180 6.08 6.50 -19.10
N GLY A 181 5.75 7.57 -19.81
CA GLY A 181 6.55 8.11 -20.91
C GLY A 181 7.66 9.08 -20.48
N GLU A 182 7.74 9.44 -19.19
CA GLU A 182 8.78 10.34 -18.69
C GLU A 182 10.18 9.72 -18.83
N GLU A 183 11.17 10.58 -19.13
CA GLU A 183 12.57 10.17 -19.22
C GLU A 183 13.10 9.84 -17.82
N LEU A 184 13.69 8.65 -17.68
CA LEU A 184 14.34 8.22 -16.45
C LEU A 184 15.86 8.24 -16.61
N THR A 185 16.56 8.65 -15.55
CA THR A 185 18.04 8.67 -15.51
C THR A 185 18.66 7.28 -15.55
N ALA A 186 17.92 6.26 -15.09
CA ALA A 186 18.27 4.86 -15.15
C ALA A 186 17.00 4.01 -15.26
N TYR A 187 17.13 2.78 -15.74
CA TYR A 187 16.01 1.85 -15.79
C TYR A 187 15.44 1.62 -14.39
N SER A 188 14.12 1.79 -14.25
CA SER A 188 13.36 1.52 -13.03
C SER A 188 12.27 0.49 -13.35
N PRO A 189 12.38 -0.75 -12.82
CA PRO A 189 11.37 -1.78 -13.07
C PRO A 189 10.02 -1.37 -12.48
N LEU A 190 8.96 -1.58 -13.25
CA LEU A 190 7.59 -1.34 -12.82
C LEU A 190 7.00 -2.66 -12.30
N HIS A 191 6.47 -2.64 -11.07
CA HIS A 191 5.65 -3.72 -10.54
C HIS A 191 4.19 -3.29 -10.62
N LEU A 192 3.35 -4.10 -11.27
CA LEU A 192 1.92 -3.84 -11.39
C LEU A 192 1.16 -4.61 -10.30
N ASP A 193 0.34 -3.91 -9.51
CA ASP A 193 -0.56 -4.55 -8.57
C ASP A 193 -1.57 -5.47 -9.32
N PRO A 194 -1.82 -6.70 -8.84
CA PRO A 194 -2.69 -7.65 -9.54
C PRO A 194 -4.12 -7.19 -9.78
N MET A 195 -4.64 -6.24 -8.99
CA MET A 195 -6.00 -5.71 -9.08
C MET A 195 -6.07 -4.38 -9.84
N ALA A 196 -4.94 -3.91 -10.41
CA ALA A 196 -4.89 -2.72 -11.23
C ALA A 196 -5.07 -3.03 -12.72
N LEU A 197 -5.65 -2.09 -13.46
CA LEU A 197 -5.77 -2.13 -14.92
C LEU A 197 -6.58 -3.34 -15.46
N GLU A 198 -7.48 -3.94 -14.68
CA GLU A 198 -8.24 -5.17 -15.03
C GLU A 198 -8.88 -5.12 -16.43
N ASP A 199 -9.29 -3.94 -16.90
CA ASP A 199 -9.98 -3.74 -18.19
C ASP A 199 -9.09 -3.11 -19.28
N HIS A 200 -7.76 -3.09 -19.09
CA HIS A 200 -6.82 -2.43 -19.99
C HIS A 200 -5.71 -3.38 -20.46
N ASP A 201 -5.43 -3.38 -21.77
CA ASP A 201 -4.35 -4.15 -22.40
C ASP A 201 -2.97 -3.88 -21.74
N LEU A 202 -2.80 -2.70 -21.13
CA LEU A 202 -1.61 -2.35 -20.35
C LEU A 202 -1.32 -3.35 -19.22
N ALA A 203 -2.33 -3.97 -18.62
CA ALA A 203 -2.11 -5.00 -17.59
C ALA A 203 -1.34 -6.21 -18.11
N LEU A 204 -1.45 -6.51 -19.41
CA LEU A 204 -0.73 -7.60 -20.07
C LEU A 204 0.70 -7.20 -20.45
N ILE A 205 0.90 -5.92 -20.75
CA ILE A 205 2.15 -5.41 -21.34
C ILE A 205 3.14 -5.00 -20.24
N LEU A 206 2.68 -4.24 -19.24
CA LEU A 206 3.56 -3.65 -18.22
C LEU A 206 4.42 -4.68 -17.47
N PRO A 207 3.90 -5.87 -17.07
CA PRO A 207 4.71 -6.88 -16.39
C PRO A 207 5.82 -7.50 -17.27
N MET A 208 5.77 -7.32 -18.59
CA MET A 208 6.73 -7.89 -19.53
C MET A 208 7.97 -7.02 -19.75
N GLY A 209 8.01 -5.82 -19.15
CA GLY A 209 9.10 -4.86 -19.32
C GLY A 209 10.50 -5.43 -19.05
N GLN A 210 11.42 -5.25 -20.00
CA GLN A 210 12.83 -5.64 -19.88
C GLN A 210 13.76 -4.45 -20.13
N PRO A 211 14.88 -4.35 -19.39
CA PRO A 211 15.89 -3.33 -19.65
C PRO A 211 16.64 -3.61 -20.96
N GLU A 212 17.26 -2.55 -21.52
CA GLU A 212 18.21 -2.62 -22.64
C GLU A 212 17.63 -3.18 -23.96
N CYS A 213 16.31 -3.21 -24.13
CA CYS A 213 15.69 -3.60 -25.39
C CYS A 213 14.44 -2.77 -25.72
N ILE A 214 14.04 -2.79 -26.99
CA ILE A 214 12.74 -2.28 -27.43
C ILE A 214 11.81 -3.47 -27.57
N GLN A 215 10.70 -3.44 -26.83
CA GLN A 215 9.67 -4.47 -26.89
C GLN A 215 8.47 -3.93 -27.66
N VAL A 216 7.98 -4.73 -28.61
CA VAL A 216 6.82 -4.39 -29.43
C VAL A 216 5.73 -5.41 -29.16
N PHE A 217 4.57 -4.93 -28.74
CA PHE A 217 3.37 -5.72 -28.51
C PHE A 217 2.32 -5.30 -29.53
N TYR A 218 1.53 -6.25 -30.01
CA TYR A 218 0.44 -5.98 -30.95
C TYR A 218 -0.78 -6.82 -30.57
N ARG A 219 -1.96 -6.28 -30.81
CA ARG A 219 -3.22 -7.01 -30.69
C ARG A 219 -3.61 -7.54 -32.07
N VAL A 220 -4.01 -8.80 -32.13
CA VAL A 220 -4.65 -9.37 -33.32
C VAL A 220 -6.14 -9.18 -33.13
N ASP A 221 -6.77 -8.35 -33.96
CA ASP A 221 -8.23 -8.27 -34.01
C ASP A 221 -8.71 -9.46 -34.86
N GLU A 222 -9.56 -10.32 -34.31
CA GLU A 222 -10.25 -11.36 -35.09
C GLU A 222 -11.46 -10.71 -35.76
N ASP A 223 -11.51 -10.75 -37.11
CA ASP A 223 -12.62 -10.27 -37.94
C ASP A 223 -13.93 -11.06 -37.70
#